data_AF-A0A0R1ER73-F1
#
_entry.id   AF-A0A0R1ER73-F1
#
_cell.length_a   1.000
_cell.length_b   1.000
_cell.length_c   1.000
_cell.angle_alpha   90.00
_cell.angle_beta   90.00
_cell.angle_gamma   90.00
#
_symmetry.space_group_name_H-M   'P 1'
#
loop_
_entity.id
_entity.type
_entity.pdbx_description
1 polymer ?
#
loop_
_entity_poly.entity_id
_entity_poly.type
_entity_poly.pdbx_seq_one_letter_code
_entity_poly.pdbx_strand_id
1 'polypeptide(L)' 'MKLKQVMPVSTITADADDYERFRKLGYRSMPVVTIYKADGTHDEWCDLRVDKIKQYTEG' A
#
# COMPACT_ATOMS: atom_id res chain seq x y z
N MET A 1 -10.61 5.42 -13.30
CA MET A 1 -11.19 5.49 -11.94
C MET A 1 -10.14 6.00 -10.98
N LYS A 2 -10.46 7.00 -10.15
CA LYS A 2 -9.50 7.56 -9.16
C LYS A 2 -9.66 6.80 -7.85
N LEU A 3 -8.62 6.13 -7.33
CA LEU A 3 -8.66 5.37 -6.07
C LEU A 3 -9.23 6.19 -4.89
N LYS A 4 -9.00 7.51 -4.90
CA LYS A 4 -9.52 8.44 -3.90
C LYS A 4 -11.06 8.48 -3.81
N GLN A 5 -11.78 8.08 -4.87
CA GLN A 5 -13.24 8.06 -4.86
C GLN A 5 -13.82 6.81 -4.19
N VAL A 6 -13.05 5.71 -4.13
CA VAL A 6 -13.52 4.45 -3.55
C VAL A 6 -13.08 4.28 -2.09
N MET A 7 -12.03 4.96 -1.64
CA MET A 7 -11.56 4.90 -0.25
C MET A 7 -10.68 6.10 0.15
N PRO A 8 -10.52 6.40 1.46
CA PRO A 8 -9.48 7.30 1.94
C PRO A 8 -8.10 6.71 1.62
N VAL A 9 -7.27 7.49 0.90
CA VAL A 9 -5.91 7.12 0.52
C VAL A 9 -4.94 8.08 1.20
N SER A 10 -3.95 7.53 1.92
CA SER A 10 -2.79 8.27 2.40
C SER A 10 -1.60 7.95 1.51
N THR A 11 -0.98 8.97 0.92
CA THR A 11 0.25 8.81 0.14
C THR A 11 1.40 9.37 0.96
N ILE A 12 2.36 8.51 1.30
CA ILE A 12 3.58 8.90 2.00
C ILE A 12 4.73 8.76 1.01
N THR A 13 5.51 9.83 0.84
CA THR A 13 6.71 9.80 0.00
C THR A 13 7.88 9.33 0.84
N ALA A 14 8.58 8.31 0.35
CA ALA A 14 9.81 7.81 0.94
C ALA A 14 11.00 8.73 0.64
N ASP A 15 11.82 9.02 1.64
CA ASP A 15 13.11 9.71 1.46
C ASP A 15 14.30 8.73 1.32
N ALA A 16 15.51 9.28 1.20
CA ALA A 16 16.75 8.51 1.03
C ALA A 16 16.99 7.51 2.19
N ASP A 17 16.69 7.92 3.42
CA ASP A 17 16.88 7.13 4.63
C ASP A 17 15.83 6.01 4.72
N ASP A 18 14.60 6.28 4.26
CA ASP A 18 13.54 5.28 4.15
C ASP A 18 13.94 4.12 3.22
N TYR A 19 14.65 4.37 2.10
CA TYR A 19 15.07 3.29 1.19
C TYR A 19 16.00 2.27 1.86
N GLU A 20 16.90 2.69 2.74
CA GLU A 20 17.77 1.76 3.47
C GLU A 20 16.96 0.90 4.44
N ARG A 21 16.01 1.50 5.15
CA ARG A 21 15.08 0.79 6.03
C ARG A 21 14.22 -0.18 5.23
N PHE A 22 13.72 0.22 4.07
CA PHE A 22 12.89 -0.60 3.20
C PHE A 22 13.61 -1.81 2.62
N ARG A 23 14.88 -1.65 2.24
CA ARG A 23 15.71 -2.80 1.85
C ARG A 23 15.87 -3.80 2.99
N LYS A 24 16.08 -3.33 4.22
CA LYS A 24 16.16 -4.19 5.41
C LYS A 24 14.83 -4.90 5.71
N LEU A 25 13.70 -4.24 5.44
CA LEU A 25 12.36 -4.81 5.57
C LEU A 25 11.97 -5.74 4.41
N GLY A 26 12.81 -5.84 3.36
CA GLY A 26 12.60 -6.74 2.24
C GLY A 26 11.70 -6.19 1.13
N TYR A 27 11.38 -4.89 1.14
CA TYR A 27 10.64 -4.26 0.04
C TYR A 27 11.49 -4.25 -1.23
N ARG A 28 10.90 -4.79 -2.31
CA ARG A 28 11.61 -5.02 -3.59
C ARG A 28 11.32 -3.95 -4.64
N SER A 29 10.20 -3.26 -4.54
CA SER A 29 9.82 -2.19 -5.46
C SER A 29 8.88 -1.19 -4.81
N MET A 30 8.86 0.01 -5.37
CA MET A 30 7.89 1.05 -5.04
C MET A 30 6.80 1.13 -6.11
N PRO A 31 5.56 1.51 -5.75
CA PRO A 31 5.11 1.80 -4.39
C PRO A 31 4.83 0.53 -3.57
N VAL A 32 4.95 0.63 -2.24
CA VAL A 32 4.43 -0.37 -1.29
C VAL A 32 2.99 0.00 -0.96
N VAL A 33 2.09 -0.96 -1.07
CA VAL A 33 0.67 -0.82 -0.75
C VAL A 33 0.39 -1.60 0.52
N THR A 34 -0.18 -0.91 1.51
CA THR A 34 -0.61 -1.50 2.78
C THR A 34 -2.11 -1.23 2.95
N ILE A 35 -2.91 -2.30 3.08
CA ILE A 35 -4.35 -2.22 3.30
C ILE A 35 -4.63 -2.57 4.76
N TYR A 36 -5.07 -1.59 5.53
CA TYR A 36 -5.49 -1.76 6.91
C TYR A 36 -6.94 -2.22 6.98
N LYS A 37 -7.20 -3.33 7.67
CA LYS A 37 -8.54 -3.86 7.91
C LYS A 37 -9.05 -3.46 9.29
N ALA A 38 -10.36 -3.48 9.46
CA ALA A 38 -11.01 -3.13 10.73
C ALA A 38 -10.67 -4.10 11.87
N ASP A 39 -10.28 -5.34 11.55
CA ASP A 39 -9.85 -6.36 12.52
C ASP A 39 -8.42 -6.15 13.06
N GLY A 40 -7.76 -5.06 12.65
CA GLY A 40 -6.39 -4.74 13.06
C GLY A 40 -5.31 -5.46 12.26
N THR A 41 -5.67 -6.34 11.32
CA THR A 41 -4.72 -6.94 10.39
C THR A 41 -4.46 -6.03 9.20
N HIS A 42 -3.33 -6.24 8.53
CA HIS A 42 -3.05 -5.57 7.26
C HIS A 42 -2.48 -6.53 6.24
N ASP A 43 -2.83 -6.30 4.97
CA ASP A 43 -2.16 -6.93 3.84
C ASP A 43 -1.18 -5.93 3.24
N GLU A 44 0.04 -6.38 2.97
CA GLU A 44 1.11 -5.54 2.44
C GLU A 44 1.76 -6.19 1.22
N TRP A 45 2.01 -5.40 0.18
CA TRP A 45 2.76 -5.84 -0.99
C TRP A 45 3.44 -4.68 -1.71
N CYS A 46 4.52 -5.00 -2.43
CA CYS A 46 5.09 -4.10 -3.43
C CYS A 46 4.30 -4.22 -4.74
N ASP A 47 4.12 -3.13 -5.49
CA ASP A 47 3.35 -2.98 -6.75
C ASP A 47 1.95 -2.38 -6.57
N LEU A 48 1.62 -1.39 -7.42
CA LEU A 48 0.31 -0.73 -7.40
C LEU A 48 -0.71 -1.55 -8.21
N ARG A 49 -1.40 -2.47 -7.53
CA ARG A 49 -2.43 -3.32 -8.14
C ARG A 49 -3.84 -2.86 -7.79
N VAL A 50 -4.41 -2.04 -8.65
CA VAL A 50 -5.74 -1.45 -8.44
C VAL A 50 -6.85 -2.51 -8.39
N ASP A 51 -6.74 -3.53 -9.22
CA ASP A 51 -7.63 -4.70 -9.25
C ASP A 51 -7.64 -5.43 -7.90
N LYS A 52 -6.46 -5.65 -7.29
CA LYS A 52 -6.34 -6.27 -5.98
C LYS A 52 -6.91 -5.37 -4.88
N ILE A 53 -6.65 -4.06 -4.92
CA ILE A 53 -7.19 -3.09 -3.95
C ILE A 53 -8.73 -3.09 -4.01
N LYS A 54 -9.32 -3.14 -5.20
CA LYS A 54 -10.77 -3.18 -5.37
C LYS A 54 -11.45 -4.38 -4.70
N GLN A 55 -10.78 -5.53 -4.61
CA GLN A 55 -11.32 -6.70 -3.91
C GLN A 55 -11.57 -6.44 -2.42
N TYR A 56 -10.85 -5.50 -1.80
CA TYR A 56 -11.06 -5.09 -0.41
C TYR A 56 -12.17 -4.03 -0.25
N THR A 57 -12.64 -3.45 -1.35
CA THR A 57 -13.68 -2.41 -1.34
C THR A 57 -15.03 -2.88 -1.86
N GLU A 58 -15.07 -3.93 -2.69
CA GLU A 58 -16.28 -4.46 -3.33
C GLU A 58 -16.87 -5.69 -2.60
N GLY A 59 -16.49 -5.91 -1.33
CA GLY A 59 -17.05 -6.95 -0.46
C GLY A 59 -18.31 -6.53 0.28
#